data_AF-A0A7C2LLA6-F1
#
_entry.id   AF-A0A7C2LLA6-F1
#
_cell.length_a   1.000
_cell.length_b   1.000
_cell.length_c   1.000
_cell.angle_alpha   90.00
_cell.angle_beta   90.00
_cell.angle_gamma   90.00
#
_symmetry.space_group_name_H-M   'P 1'
#
loop_
_entity.id
_entity.type
_entity.pdbx_description
1 polymer ?
#
loop_
_entity_poly.entity_id
_entity_poly.type
_entity_poly.pdbx_seq_one_letter_code
_entity_poly.pdbx_strand_id
1 'polypeptide(L)'
;MAQTTIFGGDDGRLVAPREFIETLVRHSPADGKRVLTAIDRFLWNPQHPSLRLHKLPCNGWWSVSASDDLRILLARDDLRNAWIVSYAGHHDDAYR
;
A
#
# COMPACT_ATOMS: atom_id res chain seq x y z
N MET A 1 -1.99 -1.68 -23.04
CA MET A 1 -0.84 -1.95 -22.15
C MET A 1 -1.08 -1.19 -20.85
N ALA A 2 -1.17 -1.87 -19.70
CA ALA A 2 -1.36 -1.19 -18.42
C ALA A 2 -0.04 -0.51 -18.02
N GLN A 3 -0.09 0.78 -17.71
CA GLN A 3 1.08 1.53 -17.25
C GLN A 3 1.21 1.30 -15.73
N THR A 4 2.29 0.65 -15.32
CA THR A 4 2.55 0.30 -13.92
C THR A 4 3.66 1.19 -13.38
N THR A 5 3.42 1.86 -12.26
CA THR A 5 4.43 2.71 -11.61
C THR A 5 5.24 1.86 -10.63
N ILE A 6 6.56 1.93 -10.73
CA ILE A 6 7.48 1.20 -9.83
C ILE A 6 8.18 2.22 -8.94
N PHE A 7 8.07 2.03 -7.63
CA PHE A 7 8.83 2.76 -6.63
C PHE A 7 9.97 1.86 -6.12
N GLY A 8 11.17 2.40 -5.98
CA GLY A 8 12.32 1.68 -5.44
C GLY A 8 12.66 2.15 -4.03
N GLY A 9 12.93 1.21 -3.13
CA GLY A 9 13.48 1.44 -1.80
C GLY A 9 14.59 0.42 -1.48
N ASP A 10 15.24 0.58 -0.33
CA ASP A 10 16.35 -0.27 0.12
C ASP A 10 15.88 -1.72 0.39
N ASP A 11 14.64 -1.88 0.87
CA ASP A 11 14.04 -3.18 1.25
C ASP A 11 13.29 -3.87 0.09
N GLY A 12 13.24 -3.25 -1.10
CA GLY A 12 12.64 -3.85 -2.28
C GLY A 12 11.93 -2.88 -3.22
N ARG A 13 11.22 -3.44 -4.19
CA ARG A 13 10.44 -2.69 -5.18
C ARG A 13 8.97 -2.70 -4.80
N LEU A 14 8.30 -1.56 -4.89
CA LEU A 14 6.85 -1.47 -4.77
C LEU A 14 6.24 -1.17 -6.13
N VAL A 15 5.25 -1.95 -6.51
CA VAL A 15 4.55 -1.88 -7.78
C VAL A 15 3.16 -1.34 -7.51
N ALA A 16 2.83 -0.20 -8.11
CA ALA A 16 1.51 0.39 -8.09
C ALA A 16 0.84 0.22 -9.46
N PRO A 17 -0.20 -0.63 -9.56
CA PRO A 17 -0.98 -0.78 -10.78
C PRO A 17 -1.80 0.50 -11.03
N ARG A 18 -2.19 0.72 -12.29
CA ARG A 18 -2.91 1.94 -12.69
C ARG A 18 -4.22 2.11 -11.91
N GLU A 19 -4.95 1.03 -11.68
CA GLU A 19 -6.21 1.02 -10.94
C GLU A 19 -6.00 1.58 -9.52
N PHE A 20 -4.87 1.26 -8.88
CA PHE A 20 -4.53 1.83 -7.58
C PHE A 20 -4.33 3.35 -7.68
N ILE A 21 -3.59 3.84 -8.68
CA ILE A 21 -3.39 5.29 -8.87
C ILE A 21 -4.74 6.00 -9.10
N GLU A 22 -5.64 5.39 -9.85
CA GLU A 22 -6.99 5.91 -10.09
C GLU A 22 -7.85 5.94 -8.81
N THR A 23 -7.68 4.99 -7.89
CA THR A 23 -8.31 5.05 -6.56
C THR A 23 -7.68 6.11 -5.68
N LEU A 24 -6.35 6.28 -5.74
CA LEU A 24 -5.62 7.27 -4.95
C LEU A 24 -6.05 8.70 -5.28
N VAL A 25 -6.29 9.02 -6.56
CA VAL A 25 -6.78 10.35 -6.96
C VAL A 25 -8.23 10.63 -6.57
N ARG A 26 -9.02 9.60 -6.22
CA ARG A 26 -10.40 9.77 -5.72
C ARG A 26 -10.44 10.11 -4.23
N HIS A 27 -9.36 9.85 -3.50
CA HIS A 27 -9.23 10.24 -2.10
C HIS A 27 -9.16 11.75 -1.95
N SER A 28 -9.52 12.24 -0.76
CA SER A 28 -9.26 13.65 -0.42
C SER A 28 -7.76 13.95 -0.52
N PRO A 29 -7.33 15.18 -0.83
CA PRO A 29 -5.91 15.52 -0.90
C PRO A 29 -5.13 15.18 0.38
N ALA A 30 -5.79 15.30 1.54
CA ALA A 30 -5.20 14.95 2.84
C ALA A 30 -4.97 13.43 2.97
N ASP A 31 -5.93 12.62 2.53
CA ASP A 31 -5.83 11.16 2.60
C ASP A 31 -4.86 10.61 1.57
N GLY A 32 -4.86 11.15 0.36
CA GLY A 32 -3.85 10.84 -0.65
C GLY A 32 -2.43 11.10 -0.14
N LYS A 33 -2.20 12.23 0.53
CA LYS A 33 -0.90 12.54 1.15
C LYS A 33 -0.52 11.54 2.25
N ARG A 34 -1.47 11.09 3.07
CA ARG A 34 -1.23 10.08 4.11
C ARG A 34 -0.84 8.74 3.50
N VAL A 35 -1.54 8.31 2.46
CA VAL A 35 -1.24 7.07 1.73
C VAL A 35 0.15 7.13 1.12
N LEU A 36 0.49 8.21 0.40
CA LEU A 36 1.82 8.39 -0.18
C LEU A 36 2.93 8.42 0.88
N THR A 37 2.69 9.09 2.01
CA THR A 37 3.64 9.13 3.13
C THR A 37 3.86 7.75 3.75
N ALA A 38 2.81 6.93 3.85
CA ALA A 38 2.92 5.57 4.36
C ALA A 38 3.65 4.65 3.37
N ILE A 39 3.42 4.81 2.07
CA ILE A 39 4.15 4.12 1.01
C ILE A 39 5.64 4.47 1.05
N ASP A 40 5.97 5.76 1.15
CA ASP A 40 7.36 6.21 1.26
C ASP A 40 8.04 5.60 2.49
N ARG A 41 7.40 5.69 3.67
CA ARG A 41 7.92 5.03 4.88
C ARG A 41 8.10 3.54 4.73
N PHE A 42 7.16 2.86 4.06
CA PHE A 42 7.23 1.43 3.83
C PHE A 42 8.43 1.06 2.95
N LEU A 43 8.71 1.83 1.91
CA LEU A 43 9.87 1.62 1.04
C LEU A 43 11.21 1.76 1.77
N TRP A 44 11.26 2.66 2.76
CA TRP A 44 12.46 2.89 3.58
C TRP A 44 12.60 1.92 4.76
N ASN A 45 11.50 1.61 5.43
CA ASN A 45 11.46 0.73 6.59
C ASN A 45 10.06 0.08 6.73
N PRO A 46 9.88 -1.13 6.18
CA PRO A 46 8.61 -1.86 6.28
C PRO A 46 8.18 -2.16 7.71
N GLN A 47 9.13 -2.26 8.65
CA GLN A 47 8.88 -2.54 10.06
C GLN A 47 8.69 -1.26 10.90
N HIS A 48 8.56 -0.09 10.25
CA HIS A 48 8.33 1.15 10.97
C HIS A 48 7.05 1.05 11.84
N PRO A 49 7.12 1.39 13.14
CA PRO A 49 6.04 1.09 14.10
C PRO A 49 4.70 1.74 13.76
N SER A 50 4.71 2.90 13.08
CA SER A 50 3.47 3.56 12.64
C SER A 50 2.75 2.84 11.50
N LEU A 51 3.44 1.97 10.76
CA LEU A 51 2.86 1.23 9.65
C LEU A 51 2.02 0.04 10.13
N ARG A 52 2.31 -0.49 11.34
CA ARG A 52 1.61 -1.66 11.91
C ARG A 52 1.44 -2.77 10.86
N LEU A 53 2.50 -3.05 10.11
CA LEU A 53 2.50 -4.04 9.04
C LEU A 53 2.14 -5.41 9.63
N HIS A 54 1.08 -6.02 9.11
CA HIS A 54 0.71 -7.39 9.49
C HIS A 54 0.06 -8.11 8.33
N LYS A 55 0.18 -9.45 8.35
CA LYS A 55 -0.45 -10.32 7.37
C LYS A 55 -1.91 -10.56 7.77
N LEU A 56 -2.81 -10.45 6.81
CA LEU A 56 -4.22 -10.77 6.98
C LEU A 56 -4.42 -12.30 6.94
N PRO A 57 -5.31 -12.85 7.79
CA PRO A 57 -5.41 -14.30 8.02
C PRO A 57 -5.96 -15.07 6.83
N CYS A 58 -6.84 -14.47 6.02
CA CYS A 58 -7.67 -15.22 5.09
C CYS A 58 -7.06 -15.38 3.69
N ASN A 59 -6.23 -14.42 3.25
CA ASN A 59 -6.02 -14.22 1.81
C ASN A 59 -4.53 -14.03 1.42
N GLY A 60 -3.59 -14.15 2.36
CA GLY A 60 -2.16 -13.95 2.08
C GLY A 60 -1.73 -12.48 1.87
N TRP A 61 -2.68 -11.55 1.94
CA TRP A 61 -2.47 -10.11 1.86
C TRP A 61 -1.80 -9.57 3.12
N TRP A 62 -1.20 -8.41 2.98
CA TRP A 62 -0.61 -7.63 4.04
C TRP A 62 -1.35 -6.31 4.16
N SER A 63 -1.47 -5.81 5.38
CA SER A 63 -2.10 -4.53 5.66
C SER A 63 -1.09 -3.59 6.31
N VAL A 64 -1.06 -2.36 5.82
CA VAL A 64 -0.30 -1.24 6.40
C VAL A 64 -1.26 -0.13 6.77
N SER A 65 -1.02 0.49 7.93
CA SER A 65 -1.74 1.68 8.40
C SER A 65 -1.14 2.94 7.79
N ALA A 66 -1.97 3.73 7.09
CA ALA A 66 -1.62 5.09 6.67
C ALA A 66 -2.09 6.15 7.67
N SER A 67 -3.16 5.86 8.41
CA SER A 67 -3.63 6.64 9.56
C SER A 67 -4.38 5.71 10.52
N ASP A 68 -5.12 6.25 11.48
CA ASP A 68 -5.99 5.43 12.32
C ASP A 68 -7.10 4.75 11.50
N ASP A 69 -7.63 5.47 10.51
CA ASP A 69 -8.79 5.06 9.70
C ASP A 69 -8.41 4.56 8.30
N LEU A 70 -7.24 4.93 7.76
CA LEU A 70 -6.78 4.49 6.43
C LEU A 70 -5.89 3.25 6.50
N ARG A 71 -6.19 2.29 5.63
CA ARG A 71 -5.40 1.07 5.43
C ARG A 71 -4.96 0.95 3.98
N ILE A 72 -3.80 0.34 3.78
CA ILE A 72 -3.23 0.01 2.47
C ILE A 72 -3.07 -1.51 2.44
N LEU A 73 -3.63 -2.15 1.42
CA LEU A 73 -3.47 -3.57 1.18
C LEU A 73 -2.35 -3.82 0.17
N LEU A 74 -1.45 -4.72 0.57
CA LEU A 74 -0.25 -5.09 -0.16
C LEU A 74 -0.26 -6.59 -0.41
N ALA A 75 0.15 -7.01 -1.61
CA ALA A 75 0.53 -8.38 -1.90
C ALA A 75 2.06 -8.47 -1.99
N ARG A 76 2.62 -9.61 -1.58
CA ARG A 76 4.05 -9.90 -1.73
C ARG A 76 4.25 -10.80 -2.94
N ASP A 77 5.09 -10.38 -3.88
CA ASP A 77 5.58 -11.18 -5.00
C ASP A 77 7.01 -11.64 -4.68
N ASP A 78 7.11 -12.84 -4.09
CA ASP A 78 8.39 -13.41 -3.69
C ASP A 78 9.29 -13.77 -4.90
N LEU A 79 8.72 -14.05 -6.07
CA LEU A 79 9.48 -14.37 -7.28
C LEU A 79 10.24 -13.15 -7.82
N ARG A 80 9.63 -11.96 -7.71
CA ARG A 80 10.22 -10.70 -8.17
C ARG A 80 10.86 -9.87 -7.06
N ASN A 81 10.84 -10.39 -5.82
CA ASN A 81 11.20 -9.67 -4.61
C ASN A 81 10.56 -8.26 -4.57
N ALA A 82 9.25 -8.23 -4.81
CA ALA A 82 8.49 -7.00 -4.95
C ALA A 82 7.21 -7.03 -4.12
N TRP A 83 6.77 -5.84 -3.71
CA TRP A 83 5.47 -5.60 -3.12
C TRP A 83 4.55 -5.02 -4.18
N ILE A 84 3.27 -5.37 -4.13
CA ILE A 84 2.25 -4.85 -5.04
C ILE A 84 1.22 -4.14 -4.19
N VAL A 85 1.00 -2.85 -4.41
CA VAL A 85 -0.12 -2.14 -3.78
C VAL A 85 -1.37 -2.46 -4.56
N SER A 86 -2.44 -2.86 -3.88
CA SER A 86 -3.70 -3.17 -4.58
C SER A 86 -4.87 -2.32 -4.14
N TYR A 87 -4.85 -1.79 -2.92
CA TYR A 87 -5.95 -0.97 -2.43
C TYR A 87 -5.49 -0.01 -1.33
N ALA A 88 -6.08 1.18 -1.27
CA ALA A 88 -6.02 2.05 -0.11
C ALA A 88 -7.40 2.65 0.16
N GLY A 89 -7.87 2.57 1.40
CA GLY A 89 -9.21 3.01 1.76
C GLY A 89 -9.44 3.13 3.26
N HIS A 90 -10.59 3.72 3.61
CA HIS A 90 -11.08 3.79 5.00
C HIS A 90 -11.54 2.41 5.47
N HIS A 91 -11.49 2.18 6.78
CA HIS A 91 -11.76 0.88 7.41
C HIS A 91 -13.11 0.26 7.01
N ASP A 92 -14.13 1.08 6.71
CA ASP A 92 -15.48 0.62 6.36
C ASP A 92 -15.61 0.16 4.89
N ASP A 93 -14.77 0.68 3.99
CA ASP A 93 -14.81 0.38 2.55
C ASP A 93 -13.88 -0.80 2.17
N ALA A 94 -12.80 -0.99 2.95
CA ALA A 94 -11.78 -2.02 2.69
C ALA A 94 -12.22 -3.47 2.97
N TYR A 95 -13.31 -3.67 3.72
CA TYR A 95 -13.80 -4.99 4.15
C TYR A 95 -15.20 -5.34 3.61
N ARG A 96 -15.72 -4.56 2.66
CA ARG A 96 -17.04 -4.80 2.06
C ARG A 96 -17.00 -5.74 0.87
#